data_AF-A0A8H7XJN8-F1
#
_entry.id   AF-A0A8H7XJN8-F1
#
_cell.length_a   1.000
_cell.length_b   1.000
_cell.length_c   1.000
_cell.angle_alpha   90.00
_cell.angle_beta   90.00
_cell.angle_gamma   90.00
#
_symmetry.space_group_name_H-M   'P 1'
#
loop_
_entity.id
_entity.type
_entity.pdbx_description
1 polymer ?
#
loop_
_entity_poly.entity_id
_entity_poly.type
_entity_poly.pdbx_seq_one_letter_code
_entity_poly.pdbx_strand_id
1 'polypeptide(L)'
;MTPPSHDVNFPTHTFEGDILDTAEAVTTVIGTTLVFNAESSDGVMDMLAGDPRSTQGIWDISTAVISPFETVLTSDLGKLIEAQSEIRESRILDPRMLRSSLFTSLSVTRAVPAARCFSTLPATKREWLLIIPDKPEVLETRIKIRPVHSVNFRQLQSEGHVSWGGPRFEKHVEGGERRPFCGSVLVMNGGSKEEVLEKINDDVYVQQKVWDLENAQIYPFVTRSRKDHEES
;
A
#
# COMPACT_ATOMS: atom_id res chain seq x y z
N MET A 1 -23.02 -37.12 29.34
CA MET A 1 -23.14 -36.81 27.89
C MET A 1 -21.83 -36.21 27.46
N THR A 2 -21.04 -36.97 26.70
CA THR A 2 -19.78 -36.54 26.09
C THR A 2 -20.10 -35.64 24.88
N PRO A 3 -19.40 -34.51 24.66
CA PRO A 3 -19.63 -33.68 23.50
C PRO A 3 -19.17 -34.40 22.21
N PRO A 4 -19.80 -34.13 21.05
CA PRO A 4 -19.47 -34.80 19.80
C PRO A 4 -18.08 -34.38 19.33
N SER A 5 -17.24 -35.37 19.00
CA SER A 5 -15.98 -35.17 18.30
C SER A 5 -16.27 -34.72 16.87
N HIS A 6 -16.15 -33.43 16.61
CA HIS A 6 -16.07 -32.93 15.24
C HIS A 6 -14.65 -33.19 14.72
N ASP A 7 -14.43 -34.37 14.16
CA ASP A 7 -13.32 -34.59 13.23
C ASP A 7 -13.63 -33.80 11.96
N VAL A 8 -13.25 -32.51 11.98
CA VAL A 8 -13.24 -31.69 10.79
C VAL A 8 -11.97 -32.06 10.02
N ASN A 9 -12.11 -32.97 9.07
CA ASN A 9 -11.03 -33.32 8.16
C ASN A 9 -10.80 -32.13 7.24
N PHE A 10 -9.81 -31.29 7.57
CA PHE A 10 -9.37 -30.22 6.69
C PHE A 10 -8.81 -30.86 5.43
N PRO A 11 -9.29 -30.51 4.21
CA PRO A 11 -8.65 -30.97 3.01
C PRO A 11 -7.22 -30.40 3.00
N THR A 12 -6.24 -31.28 3.19
CA THR A 12 -4.83 -31.02 2.90
C THR A 12 -4.67 -30.94 1.38
N HIS A 13 -5.22 -29.90 0.76
CA HIS A 13 -4.69 -29.46 -0.51
C HIS A 13 -3.36 -28.77 -0.22
N THR A 14 -2.32 -29.59 -0.06
CA THR A 14 -0.95 -29.16 -0.38
C THR A 14 -1.00 -28.70 -1.84
N PHE A 15 -1.00 -27.39 -2.03
CA PHE A 15 -0.71 -26.83 -3.35
C PHE A 15 0.75 -27.17 -3.62
N GLU A 16 0.99 -28.22 -4.41
CA GLU A 16 2.32 -28.58 -4.90
C GLU A 16 2.96 -27.35 -5.55
N GLY A 17 4.13 -26.93 -5.03
CA GLY A 17 4.83 -25.71 -5.46
C GLY A 17 4.78 -24.58 -4.43
N ASP A 18 4.67 -24.91 -3.15
CA ASP A 18 4.74 -23.94 -2.07
C ASP A 18 6.13 -23.29 -2.06
N ILE A 19 6.20 -21.96 -1.91
CA ILE A 19 7.46 -21.20 -1.81
C ILE A 19 8.32 -21.70 -0.63
N LEU A 20 7.70 -22.47 0.27
CA LEU A 20 8.25 -23.10 1.46
C LEU A 20 8.76 -24.54 1.21
N ASP A 21 8.66 -25.09 0.01
CA ASP A 21 9.07 -26.49 -0.28
C ASP A 21 10.58 -26.67 -0.40
N THR A 22 11.38 -25.60 -0.35
CA THR A 22 12.83 -25.69 -0.21
C THR A 22 13.24 -25.57 1.26
N ALA A 23 14.08 -26.50 1.73
CA ALA A 23 14.55 -26.54 3.12
C ALA A 23 15.25 -25.24 3.59
N GLU A 24 15.70 -24.39 2.65
CA GLU A 24 16.25 -23.05 2.92
C GLU A 24 15.19 -21.94 3.07
N ALA A 25 13.99 -22.09 2.50
CA ALA A 25 12.91 -21.09 2.62
C ALA A 25 12.14 -21.21 3.95
N VAL A 26 12.05 -22.41 4.52
CA VAL A 26 11.37 -22.66 5.81
C VAL A 26 12.08 -21.97 6.99
N THR A 27 13.38 -21.68 6.88
CA THR A 27 14.21 -21.18 8.00
C THR A 27 14.20 -19.66 8.18
N THR A 28 13.50 -18.89 7.32
CA THR A 28 13.57 -17.41 7.35
C THR A 28 12.20 -16.71 7.38
N VAL A 29 11.10 -17.44 7.59
CA VAL A 29 9.79 -16.79 7.79
C VAL A 29 9.71 -16.22 9.20
N ILE A 30 9.71 -14.89 9.29
CA ILE A 30 9.68 -14.17 10.58
C ILE A 30 8.26 -13.83 11.07
N GLY A 31 7.24 -14.04 10.24
CA GLY A 31 5.86 -13.73 10.60
C GLY A 31 4.89 -13.84 9.43
N THR A 32 3.64 -13.46 9.68
CA THR A 32 2.57 -13.43 8.67
C THR A 32 1.87 -12.08 8.74
N THR A 33 1.62 -11.45 7.58
CA THR A 33 0.75 -10.28 7.47
C THR A 33 -0.57 -10.74 6.86
N LEU A 34 -1.68 -10.47 7.55
CA LEU A 34 -3.02 -10.78 7.09
C LEU A 34 -3.83 -9.51 6.96
N VAL A 35 -4.70 -9.51 5.96
CA VAL A 35 -5.60 -8.40 5.66
C VAL A 35 -7.01 -8.93 5.71
N PHE A 36 -7.81 -8.41 6.65
CA PHE A 36 -9.20 -8.82 6.87
C PHE A 36 -10.17 -7.73 6.45
N ASN A 37 -11.28 -8.14 5.85
CA ASN A 37 -12.48 -7.32 5.79
C ASN A 37 -13.34 -7.70 7.00
N ALA A 38 -13.42 -6.80 7.99
CA ALA A 38 -14.15 -7.02 9.23
C ALA A 38 -14.74 -5.70 9.73
N GLU A 39 -15.82 -5.78 10.49
CA GLU A 39 -16.49 -4.60 11.06
C GLU A 39 -15.70 -4.00 12.24
N SER A 40 -14.96 -4.83 12.98
CA SER A 40 -14.19 -4.41 14.15
C SER A 40 -12.88 -5.20 14.31
N SER A 41 -11.91 -4.61 15.02
CA SER A 41 -10.67 -5.29 15.39
C SER A 41 -10.91 -6.48 16.31
N ASP A 42 -11.92 -6.40 17.18
CA ASP A 42 -12.26 -7.46 18.13
C ASP A 42 -12.76 -8.70 17.37
N GLY A 43 -13.58 -8.51 16.34
CA GLY A 43 -14.00 -9.62 15.47
C GLY A 43 -12.83 -10.29 14.75
N VAL A 44 -11.82 -9.51 14.34
CA VAL A 44 -10.57 -10.07 13.76
C VAL A 44 -9.81 -10.89 14.81
N MET A 45 -9.70 -10.39 16.04
CA MET A 45 -9.02 -11.12 17.12
C MET A 45 -9.74 -12.42 17.46
N ASP A 46 -11.07 -12.44 17.50
CA ASP A 46 -11.85 -13.65 17.74
C ASP A 46 -11.63 -14.68 16.63
N MET A 47 -11.62 -14.23 15.37
CA MET A 47 -11.30 -15.09 14.22
C MET A 47 -9.89 -15.67 14.32
N LEU A 48 -8.90 -14.83 14.65
CA LEU A 48 -7.50 -15.25 14.79
C LEU A 48 -7.31 -16.20 15.97
N ALA A 49 -7.93 -15.95 17.11
CA ALA A 49 -7.85 -16.81 18.29
C ALA A 49 -8.38 -18.22 18.02
N GLY A 50 -9.40 -18.35 17.15
CA GLY A 50 -9.94 -19.63 16.71
C GLY A 50 -9.16 -20.33 15.59
N ASP A 51 -8.18 -19.69 14.96
CA ASP A 51 -7.41 -20.29 13.87
C ASP A 51 -6.57 -21.48 14.39
N PRO A 52 -6.50 -22.60 13.65
CA PRO A 52 -5.67 -23.74 14.04
C PRO A 52 -4.21 -23.37 14.36
N ARG A 53 -3.63 -22.38 13.66
CA ARG A 53 -2.25 -21.92 13.90
C ARG A 53 -2.11 -21.22 15.25
N SER A 54 -3.13 -20.50 15.69
CA SER A 54 -3.16 -19.86 17.01
C SER A 54 -3.40 -20.89 18.11
N THR A 55 -4.38 -21.78 17.93
CA THR A 55 -4.69 -22.82 18.92
C THR A 55 -3.56 -23.85 19.10
N GLN A 56 -2.74 -24.04 18.07
CA GLN A 56 -1.54 -24.89 18.12
C GLN A 56 -0.28 -24.14 18.61
N GLY A 57 -0.37 -22.86 18.96
CA GLY A 57 0.76 -22.07 19.46
C GLY A 57 1.80 -21.68 18.40
N ILE A 58 1.46 -21.82 17.12
CA ILE A 58 2.31 -21.37 16.00
C ILE A 58 2.25 -19.84 15.89
N TRP A 59 1.06 -19.26 16.08
CA TRP A 59 0.89 -17.82 16.16
C TRP A 59 0.73 -17.37 17.61
N ASP A 60 1.62 -16.49 18.04
CA ASP A 60 1.43 -15.74 19.27
C ASP A 60 0.52 -14.54 18.99
N ILE A 61 -0.79 -14.77 19.12
CA ILE A 61 -1.81 -13.73 18.90
C ILE A 61 -1.74 -12.62 19.97
N SER A 62 -1.12 -12.89 21.13
CA SER A 62 -1.00 -11.86 22.18
C SER A 62 -0.07 -10.72 21.80
N THR A 63 0.85 -10.96 20.85
CA THR A 63 1.78 -9.96 20.31
C THR A 63 1.36 -9.45 18.93
N ALA A 64 0.18 -9.85 18.44
CA ALA A 64 -0.34 -9.41 17.15
C ALA A 64 -0.61 -7.90 17.14
N VAL A 65 -0.07 -7.22 16.12
CA VAL A 65 -0.34 -5.80 15.89
C VAL A 65 -1.46 -5.67 14.87
N ILE A 66 -2.63 -5.19 15.31
CA ILE A 66 -3.75 -4.86 14.43
C ILE A 66 -3.75 -3.36 14.19
N SER A 67 -3.83 -2.97 12.91
CA SER A 67 -3.98 -1.59 12.51
C SER A 67 -5.12 -1.46 11.51
N PRO A 68 -6.11 -0.59 11.75
CA PRO A 68 -7.17 -0.34 10.81
C PRO A 68 -6.62 0.39 9.58
N PHE A 69 -7.06 -0.03 8.40
CA PHE A 69 -6.64 0.55 7.13
C PHE A 69 -7.82 0.49 6.15
N GLU A 70 -7.87 1.42 5.20
CA GLU A 70 -8.83 1.37 4.09
C GLU A 70 -8.04 1.23 2.79
N THR A 71 -8.55 0.41 1.88
CA THR A 71 -8.15 0.49 0.47
C THR A 71 -9.18 1.35 -0.25
N VAL A 72 -8.70 2.37 -0.95
CA VAL A 72 -9.58 3.19 -1.80
C VAL A 72 -9.44 2.66 -3.20
N LEU A 73 -10.55 2.16 -3.77
CA LEU A 73 -10.57 1.79 -5.18
C LEU A 73 -10.20 3.01 -6.02
N THR A 74 -9.27 2.80 -6.95
CA THR A 74 -8.77 3.87 -7.80
C THR A 74 -9.84 4.44 -8.71
N SER A 75 -10.91 3.69 -9.01
CA SER A 75 -12.11 4.16 -9.72
C SER A 75 -12.90 5.21 -8.91
N ASP A 76 -13.02 5.05 -7.59
CA ASP A 76 -13.74 6.00 -6.72
C ASP A 76 -12.97 7.29 -6.46
N LEU A 77 -11.65 7.30 -6.69
CA LEU A 77 -10.84 8.52 -6.66
C LEU A 77 -11.18 9.49 -7.81
N GLY A 78 -11.64 8.97 -8.96
CA GLY A 78 -12.09 9.82 -10.09
C GLY A 78 -13.28 10.70 -9.68
N LYS A 79 -14.27 10.11 -9.01
CA LYS A 79 -15.46 10.80 -8.49
C LYS A 79 -15.09 11.85 -7.43
N LEU A 80 -14.11 11.57 -6.58
CA LEU A 80 -13.61 12.52 -5.58
C LEU A 80 -12.89 13.72 -6.21
N ILE A 81 -12.14 13.50 -7.29
CA ILE A 81 -11.46 14.57 -8.05
C ILE A 81 -12.49 15.43 -8.79
N GLU A 82 -13.50 14.82 -9.43
CA GLU A 82 -14.61 15.54 -10.06
C GLU A 82 -15.39 16.40 -9.06
N ALA A 83 -15.79 15.82 -7.92
CA ALA A 83 -16.47 16.56 -6.85
C ALA A 83 -15.63 17.73 -6.29
N GLN A 84 -14.30 17.58 -6.20
CA GLN A 84 -13.42 18.68 -5.78
C GLN A 84 -13.22 19.73 -6.88
N SER A 85 -13.26 19.33 -8.15
CA SER A 85 -13.18 20.26 -9.29
C SER A 85 -14.44 21.12 -9.42
N GLU A 86 -15.64 20.57 -9.16
CA GLU A 86 -16.91 21.31 -9.13
C GLU A 86 -16.95 22.36 -8.00
N ILE A 87 -16.38 22.02 -6.83
CA ILE A 87 -16.22 22.97 -5.71
C ILE A 87 -15.20 24.07 -6.04
N ARG A 88 -14.21 23.80 -6.91
CA ARG A 88 -13.22 24.77 -7.36
C ARG A 88 -13.74 25.67 -8.48
N GLU A 89 -14.45 25.11 -9.44
CA GLU A 89 -15.11 25.82 -10.56
C GLU A 89 -16.17 26.82 -10.04
N SER A 90 -16.94 26.45 -9.01
CA SER A 90 -17.90 27.37 -8.35
C SER A 90 -17.25 28.55 -7.62
N ARG A 91 -15.92 28.52 -7.42
CA ARG A 91 -15.13 29.60 -6.82
C ARG A 91 -14.32 30.41 -7.84
N ILE A 92 -14.30 30.00 -9.12
CA ILE A 92 -13.61 30.67 -10.22
C ILE A 92 -14.66 31.18 -11.22
N LEU A 93 -15.50 32.10 -10.77
CA LEU A 93 -16.24 33.00 -11.67
C LEU A 93 -15.71 34.42 -11.45
N ASP A 94 -14.46 34.67 -11.87
CA ASP A 94 -13.97 36.04 -12.09
C ASP A 94 -13.40 36.14 -13.52
N PRO A 95 -14.13 36.77 -14.46
CA PRO A 95 -13.83 36.67 -15.89
C PRO A 95 -12.84 37.75 -16.32
N ARG A 96 -11.57 37.69 -15.91
CA ARG A 96 -10.56 38.69 -16.36
C ARG A 96 -9.14 38.21 -16.65
N MET A 97 -8.86 36.91 -16.76
CA MET A 97 -7.53 36.46 -17.22
C MET A 97 -7.59 35.50 -18.40
N LEU A 98 -7.71 36.08 -19.59
CA LEU A 98 -7.33 35.46 -20.85
C LEU A 98 -6.35 36.40 -21.57
N ARG A 99 -5.07 36.06 -21.58
CA ARG A 99 -4.16 36.49 -22.64
C ARG A 99 -3.23 35.36 -23.04
N SER A 100 -3.26 35.14 -24.35
CA SER A 100 -2.50 34.20 -25.14
C SER A 100 -1.00 34.40 -25.02
N SER A 101 -0.23 33.31 -25.12
CA SER A 101 1.01 33.33 -25.89
C SER A 101 1.35 31.94 -26.41
N LEU A 102 1.32 31.80 -27.73
CA LEU A 102 2.02 30.74 -28.45
C LEU A 102 3.51 31.06 -28.41
N PHE A 103 4.36 30.08 -28.11
CA PHE A 103 5.78 30.17 -28.45
C PHE A 103 6.32 28.84 -28.96
N THR A 104 7.20 29.03 -29.94
CA THR A 104 7.65 28.13 -30.99
C THR A 104 8.68 27.13 -30.51
N SER A 105 8.59 25.92 -31.05
CA SER A 105 9.56 24.83 -30.94
C SER A 105 10.94 25.21 -31.49
N LEU A 106 11.99 24.87 -30.74
CA LEU A 106 13.38 24.83 -31.19
C LEU A 106 14.03 23.56 -30.62
N SER A 107 14.36 22.63 -31.52
CA SER A 107 15.11 21.41 -31.19
C SER A 107 16.60 21.73 -31.05
N VAL A 108 17.20 21.31 -29.94
CA VAL A 108 18.65 21.27 -29.75
C VAL A 108 19.06 19.81 -29.55
N THR A 109 19.68 19.22 -30.56
CA THR A 109 20.33 17.90 -30.45
C THR A 109 21.68 18.06 -29.77
N ARG A 110 21.85 17.43 -28.59
CA ARG A 110 23.15 17.24 -27.96
C ARG A 110 23.41 15.73 -27.82
N ALA A 111 24.48 15.27 -28.47
CA ALA A 111 24.96 13.90 -28.34
C ALA A 111 25.51 13.66 -26.92
N VAL A 112 25.06 12.57 -26.29
CA VAL A 112 25.56 12.08 -25.00
C VAL A 112 26.43 10.85 -25.27
N PRO A 113 27.64 10.74 -24.71
CA PRO A 113 28.49 9.58 -24.94
C PRO A 113 27.89 8.34 -24.27
N ALA A 114 28.05 7.19 -24.95
CA ALA A 114 27.58 5.90 -24.50
C ALA A 114 28.13 5.54 -23.11
N ALA A 115 27.26 5.56 -22.11
CA ALA A 115 27.55 4.97 -20.81
C ALA A 115 27.63 3.45 -20.97
N ARG A 116 28.69 2.85 -20.42
CA ARG A 116 28.92 1.41 -20.40
C ARG A 116 27.73 0.73 -19.72
N CYS A 117 27.03 -0.12 -20.47
CA CYS A 117 25.95 -0.95 -19.95
C CYS A 117 26.59 -2.08 -19.14
N PHE A 118 26.54 -2.00 -17.81
CA PHE A 118 26.67 -3.20 -16.98
C PHE A 118 25.43 -4.03 -17.22
N SER A 119 25.56 -5.23 -17.79
CA SER A 119 24.45 -6.17 -17.86
C SER A 119 24.18 -6.68 -16.45
N THR A 120 23.33 -5.99 -15.71
CA THR A 120 22.62 -6.61 -14.59
C THR A 120 21.64 -7.59 -15.23
N LEU A 121 21.72 -8.87 -14.82
CA LEU A 121 20.58 -9.77 -14.99
C LEU A 121 19.33 -9.02 -14.53
N PRO A 122 18.16 -9.14 -15.22
CA PRO A 122 16.96 -8.43 -14.80
C PRO A 122 16.75 -8.73 -13.33
N ALA A 123 16.84 -7.70 -12.49
CA ALA A 123 16.66 -7.85 -11.06
C ALA A 123 15.28 -8.49 -10.88
N THR A 124 15.26 -9.70 -10.32
CA THR A 124 14.01 -10.38 -10.00
C THR A 124 13.22 -9.40 -9.13
N LYS A 125 12.08 -8.90 -9.63
CA LYS A 125 11.24 -7.97 -8.88
C LYS A 125 10.79 -8.70 -7.61
N ARG A 126 11.23 -8.21 -6.45
CA ARG A 126 10.81 -8.71 -5.13
C ARG A 126 9.78 -7.76 -4.56
N GLU A 127 8.87 -8.30 -3.76
CA GLU A 127 7.90 -7.50 -3.02
C GLU A 127 8.49 -7.05 -1.68
N TRP A 128 8.11 -5.84 -1.29
CA TRP A 128 8.51 -5.20 -0.04
C TRP A 128 7.27 -4.64 0.64
N LEU A 129 7.02 -5.02 1.88
CA LEU A 129 5.97 -4.46 2.71
C LEU A 129 6.51 -3.23 3.44
N LEU A 130 5.85 -2.08 3.24
CA LEU A 130 6.17 -0.82 3.88
C LEU A 130 5.00 -0.43 4.77
N ILE A 131 5.28 -0.19 6.05
CA ILE A 131 4.35 0.42 7.00
C ILE A 131 4.97 1.76 7.41
N ILE A 132 4.37 2.85 6.93
CA ILE A 132 4.93 4.19 7.01
C ILE A 132 4.04 5.04 7.91
N PRO A 133 4.52 5.48 9.08
CA PRO A 133 3.77 6.40 9.92
C PRO A 133 3.74 7.81 9.33
N ASP A 134 2.67 8.55 9.62
CA ASP A 134 2.67 10.00 9.43
C ASP A 134 3.45 10.67 10.57
N LYS A 135 4.08 11.81 10.29
CA LYS A 135 4.67 12.68 11.31
C LYS A 135 3.57 13.29 12.21
N PRO A 136 3.89 13.71 13.43
CA PRO A 136 2.91 14.37 14.29
C PRO A 136 2.39 15.67 13.66
N GLU A 137 1.11 15.96 13.86
CA GLU A 137 0.44 17.22 13.47
C GLU A 137 0.39 17.52 11.95
N VAL A 138 0.57 16.52 11.07
CA VAL A 138 0.57 16.72 9.60
C VAL A 138 -0.76 16.45 8.91
N LEU A 139 -1.84 16.19 9.67
CA LEU A 139 -3.13 15.73 9.13
C LEU A 139 -3.73 16.70 8.09
N GLU A 140 -3.65 18.01 8.31
CA GLU A 140 -4.13 19.02 7.34
C GLU A 140 -3.31 18.98 6.04
N THR A 141 -1.98 18.94 6.18
CA THR A 141 -1.06 18.87 5.05
C THR A 141 -1.33 17.62 4.22
N ARG A 142 -1.50 16.47 4.89
CA ARG A 142 -1.84 15.20 4.25
C ARG A 142 -3.12 15.32 3.42
N ILE A 143 -4.20 15.81 4.00
CA ILE A 143 -5.49 15.96 3.31
C ILE A 143 -5.35 16.88 2.09
N LYS A 144 -4.62 17.99 2.24
CA LYS A 144 -4.42 18.97 1.17
C LYS A 144 -3.64 18.39 -0.03
N ILE A 145 -2.60 17.61 0.22
CA ILE A 145 -1.72 17.09 -0.85
C ILE A 145 -2.11 15.69 -1.35
N ARG A 146 -3.02 15.01 -0.65
CA ARG A 146 -3.55 13.69 -1.03
C ARG A 146 -3.98 13.60 -2.50
N PRO A 147 -4.66 14.58 -3.11
CA PRO A 147 -5.03 14.48 -4.53
C PRO A 147 -3.82 14.31 -5.46
N VAL A 148 -2.70 14.98 -5.16
CA VAL A 148 -1.44 14.85 -5.91
C VAL A 148 -0.80 13.49 -5.65
N HIS A 149 -0.69 13.10 -4.38
CA HIS A 149 -0.19 11.79 -4.00
C HIS A 149 -0.97 10.65 -4.68
N SER A 150 -2.29 10.71 -4.70
CA SER A 150 -3.14 9.67 -5.29
C SER A 150 -2.94 9.52 -6.80
N VAL A 151 -2.62 10.60 -7.52
CA VAL A 151 -2.29 10.52 -8.95
C VAL A 151 -0.94 9.81 -9.16
N ASN A 152 0.10 10.22 -8.43
CA ASN A 152 1.42 9.60 -8.49
C ASN A 152 1.35 8.12 -8.10
N PHE A 153 0.59 7.80 -7.06
CA PHE A 153 0.37 6.43 -6.59
C PHE A 153 -0.27 5.54 -7.66
N ARG A 154 -1.28 6.05 -8.38
CA ARG A 154 -1.90 5.32 -9.49
C ARG A 154 -0.91 5.07 -10.63
N GLN A 155 -0.05 6.04 -10.92
CA GLN A 155 1.00 5.86 -11.92
C GLN A 155 1.97 4.73 -11.51
N LEU A 156 2.45 4.74 -10.26
CA LEU A 156 3.31 3.67 -9.74
C LEU A 156 2.63 2.29 -9.77
N GLN A 157 1.33 2.21 -9.54
CA GLN A 157 0.56 0.97 -9.72
C GLN A 157 0.55 0.53 -11.19
N SER A 158 0.26 1.44 -12.12
CA SER A 158 0.23 1.12 -13.56
C SER A 158 1.58 0.69 -14.12
N GLU A 159 2.68 1.20 -13.56
CA GLU A 159 4.06 0.83 -13.92
C GLU A 159 4.52 -0.47 -13.23
N GLY A 160 3.67 -1.03 -12.36
CA GLY A 160 3.97 -2.25 -11.60
C GLY A 160 5.05 -2.05 -10.55
N HIS A 161 5.20 -0.82 -10.03
CA HIS A 161 6.06 -0.50 -8.88
C HIS A 161 5.34 -0.65 -7.55
N VAL A 162 4.01 -0.51 -7.53
CA VAL A 162 3.17 -0.77 -6.36
C VAL A 162 2.14 -1.82 -6.72
N SER A 163 2.08 -2.89 -5.94
CA SER A 163 1.13 -3.98 -6.19
C SER A 163 -0.16 -3.81 -5.37
N TRP A 164 -0.07 -3.21 -4.17
CA TRP A 164 -1.20 -2.98 -3.27
C TRP A 164 -0.86 -1.89 -2.24
N GLY A 165 -1.85 -1.18 -1.72
CA GLY A 165 -1.64 -0.26 -0.61
C GLY A 165 -2.83 0.64 -0.29
N GLY A 166 -2.74 1.35 0.83
CA GLY A 166 -3.79 2.25 1.31
C GLY A 166 -3.41 3.04 2.56
N PRO A 167 -4.22 4.05 2.93
CA PRO A 167 -4.07 4.77 4.19
C PRO A 167 -4.32 3.88 5.42
N ARG A 168 -3.50 4.11 6.45
CA ARG A 168 -3.68 3.60 7.82
C ARG A 168 -4.38 4.64 8.68
N PHE A 169 -5.25 4.19 9.56
CA PHE A 169 -6.02 5.02 10.49
C PHE A 169 -5.72 4.67 11.94
N GLU A 170 -6.00 5.59 12.86
CA GLU A 170 -6.00 5.28 14.30
C GLU A 170 -7.22 4.43 14.68
N LYS A 171 -8.36 4.72 14.06
CA LYS A 171 -9.63 4.02 14.22
C LYS A 171 -10.45 4.11 12.93
N HIS A 172 -11.30 3.12 12.68
CA HIS A 172 -12.34 3.25 11.67
C HIS A 172 -13.37 4.29 12.14
N VAL A 173 -13.82 5.16 11.24
CA VAL A 173 -14.88 6.14 11.53
C VAL A 173 -16.12 5.79 10.72
N GLU A 174 -17.28 5.78 11.38
CA GLU A 174 -18.57 5.53 10.73
C GLU A 174 -19.15 6.82 10.16
N GLY A 175 -18.83 7.12 8.90
CA GLY A 175 -19.50 8.15 8.09
C GLY A 175 -19.27 9.62 8.49
N GLY A 176 -19.11 10.50 7.50
CA GLY A 176 -19.18 11.97 7.64
C GLY A 176 -18.09 12.68 8.45
N GLU A 177 -17.37 11.99 9.33
CA GLU A 177 -16.29 12.56 10.13
C GLU A 177 -14.95 12.57 9.40
N ARG A 178 -14.08 13.51 9.81
CA ARG A 178 -12.71 13.60 9.31
C ARG A 178 -11.94 12.33 9.69
N ARG A 179 -11.49 11.59 8.66
CA ARG A 179 -10.74 10.35 8.87
C ARG A 179 -9.42 10.59 9.64
N PRO A 180 -9.14 9.84 10.73
CA PRO A 180 -7.96 10.00 11.56
C PRO A 180 -6.77 9.26 10.95
N PHE A 181 -6.23 9.83 9.88
CA PHE A 181 -5.04 9.32 9.19
C PHE A 181 -3.82 9.29 10.12
N CYS A 182 -3.11 8.16 10.16
CA CYS A 182 -1.88 8.01 10.95
C CYS A 182 -0.73 7.35 10.17
N GLY A 183 -0.93 7.03 8.90
CA GLY A 183 0.13 6.49 8.04
C GLY A 183 -0.38 5.87 6.75
N SER A 184 0.46 5.07 6.11
CA SER A 184 0.11 4.29 4.92
C SER A 184 0.79 2.92 4.96
N VAL A 185 0.16 1.94 4.32
CA VAL A 185 0.74 0.60 4.09
C VAL A 185 0.82 0.36 2.59
N LEU A 186 1.98 -0.08 2.11
CA LEU A 186 2.24 -0.30 0.69
C LEU A 186 2.98 -1.63 0.49
N VAL A 187 2.70 -2.28 -0.63
CA VAL A 187 3.52 -3.39 -1.16
C VAL A 187 4.18 -2.91 -2.45
N MET A 188 5.49 -2.69 -2.40
CA MET A 188 6.29 -2.17 -3.53
C MET A 188 7.14 -3.25 -4.16
N ASN A 189 7.34 -3.15 -5.48
CA ASN A 189 8.19 -4.03 -6.27
C ASN A 189 9.54 -3.37 -6.56
N GLY A 190 10.62 -4.03 -6.14
CA GLY A 190 11.99 -3.59 -6.39
C GLY A 190 13.00 -4.73 -6.21
N GLY A 191 14.18 -4.59 -6.82
CA GLY A 191 15.27 -5.57 -6.69
C GLY A 191 15.95 -5.52 -5.32
N SER A 192 15.96 -4.37 -4.66
CA SER A 192 16.53 -4.18 -3.32
C SER A 192 15.72 -3.18 -2.47
N LYS A 193 16.03 -3.13 -1.17
CA LYS A 193 15.43 -2.17 -0.23
C LYS A 193 15.78 -0.73 -0.64
N GLU A 194 17.00 -0.50 -1.09
CA GLU A 194 17.53 0.80 -1.48
C GLU A 194 16.80 1.33 -2.72
N GLU A 195 16.53 0.48 -3.72
CA GLU A 195 15.74 0.86 -4.90
C GLU A 195 14.32 1.29 -4.52
N VAL A 196 13.69 0.55 -3.59
CA VAL A 196 12.35 0.88 -3.08
C VAL A 196 12.37 2.20 -2.31
N LEU A 197 13.39 2.43 -1.49
CA LEU A 197 13.59 3.67 -0.76
C LEU A 197 13.84 4.85 -1.68
N GLU A 198 14.64 4.70 -2.73
CA GLU A 198 14.89 5.74 -3.73
C GLU A 198 13.58 6.16 -4.39
N LYS A 199 12.78 5.19 -4.85
CA LYS A 199 11.47 5.43 -5.46
C LYS A 199 10.49 6.14 -4.53
N ILE A 200 10.42 5.74 -3.26
CA ILE A 200 9.45 6.35 -2.34
C ILE A 200 9.87 7.74 -1.89
N ASN A 201 11.16 8.08 -1.91
CA ASN A 201 11.64 9.42 -1.58
C ASN A 201 11.09 10.50 -2.54
N ASP A 202 10.72 10.12 -3.76
CA ASP A 202 10.11 11.01 -4.74
C ASP A 202 8.62 11.26 -4.48
N ASP A 203 7.98 10.55 -3.55
CA ASP A 203 6.58 10.77 -3.20
C ASP A 203 6.38 12.13 -2.54
N VAL A 204 5.31 12.83 -2.92
CA VAL A 204 4.96 14.14 -2.38
C VAL A 204 4.75 14.11 -0.86
N TYR A 205 4.30 12.99 -0.27
CA TYR A 205 4.21 12.84 1.18
C TYR A 205 5.58 12.82 1.85
N VAL A 206 6.62 12.32 1.20
CA VAL A 206 7.99 12.41 1.72
C VAL A 206 8.53 13.82 1.55
N GLN A 207 8.41 14.39 0.35
CA GLN A 207 8.91 15.73 0.04
C GLN A 207 8.28 16.82 0.91
N GLN A 208 6.99 16.68 1.24
CA GLN A 208 6.25 17.60 2.11
C GLN A 208 6.32 17.24 3.60
N LYS A 209 7.18 16.27 3.98
CA LYS A 209 7.39 15.83 5.36
C LYS A 209 6.12 15.35 6.06
N VAL A 210 5.20 14.74 5.33
CA VAL A 210 4.02 14.04 5.89
C VAL A 210 4.43 12.66 6.38
N TRP A 211 5.12 11.89 5.55
CA TRP A 211 5.60 10.57 5.95
C TRP A 211 6.88 10.65 6.77
N ASP A 212 6.95 9.77 7.76
CA ASP A 212 8.11 9.56 8.60
C ASP A 212 8.88 8.31 8.14
N LEU A 213 9.79 8.50 7.18
CA LEU A 213 10.63 7.42 6.67
C LEU A 213 11.66 6.94 7.71
N GLU A 214 11.99 7.75 8.72
CA GLU A 214 12.94 7.36 9.77
C GLU A 214 12.34 6.27 10.66
N ASN A 215 11.03 6.36 10.91
CA ASN A 215 10.26 5.38 11.68
C ASN A 215 9.49 4.37 10.81
N ALA A 216 9.74 4.35 9.50
CA ALA A 216 9.09 3.41 8.59
C ALA A 216 9.63 1.98 8.80
N GLN A 217 8.70 1.03 8.83
CA GLN A 217 9.01 -0.40 8.88
C GLN A 217 8.98 -0.97 7.46
N ILE A 218 10.08 -1.60 7.05
CA ILE A 218 10.24 -2.12 5.69
C ILE A 218 10.73 -3.56 5.77
N TYR A 219 9.94 -4.48 5.23
CA TYR A 219 10.19 -5.92 5.27
C TYR A 219 10.23 -6.52 3.87
N PRO A 220 11.17 -7.45 3.58
CA PRO A 220 11.03 -8.36 2.46
C PRO A 220 9.70 -9.11 2.59
N PHE A 221 8.90 -9.14 1.53
CA PHE A 221 7.55 -9.69 1.57
C PHE A 221 7.30 -10.60 0.37
N VAL A 222 6.43 -11.59 0.54
CA VAL A 222 5.98 -12.46 -0.53
C VAL A 222 4.47 -12.60 -0.42
N THR A 223 3.74 -12.06 -1.40
CA THR A 223 2.30 -12.22 -1.48
C THR A 223 1.97 -13.67 -1.85
N ARG A 224 1.33 -14.40 -0.92
CA ARG A 224 0.84 -15.75 -1.20
C ARG A 224 -0.41 -15.74 -2.07
N SER A 225 -1.36 -14.88 -1.74
CA SER A 225 -2.59 -14.68 -2.50
C SER A 225 -3.02 -13.22 -2.39
N ARG A 226 -3.54 -12.70 -3.47
CA ARG A 226 -4.27 -11.44 -3.52
C ARG A 226 -5.46 -11.65 -4.41
N LYS A 227 -6.63 -11.22 -3.97
CA LYS A 227 -7.80 -11.20 -4.85
C LYS A 227 -7.61 -10.00 -5.77
N ASP A 228 -7.59 -10.24 -7.06
CA ASP A 228 -7.65 -9.15 -8.03
C ASP A 228 -8.97 -8.42 -7.82
N HIS A 229 -8.91 -7.10 -7.68
CA HIS A 229 -10.11 -6.28 -7.74
C HIS A 229 -10.51 -6.21 -9.21
N GLU A 230 -11.36 -7.13 -9.68
CA GLU A 230 -12.03 -6.97 -10.96
C GLU A 230 -12.85 -5.67 -10.90
N GLU A 231 -12.61 -4.75 -11.84
CA GLU A 231 -13.41 -3.55 -12.04
C GLU A 231 -14.86 -4.00 -12.29
N SER A 232 -15.72 -3.81 -11.29
CA SER A 232 -17.18 -4.01 -11.40
C SER A 232 -17.87 -2.72 -11.83
#